data_AF-A0A836S6I7-F1
#
_entry.id   AF-A0A836S6I7-F1
#
_cell.length_a   1.000
_cell.length_b   1.000
_cell.length_c   1.000
_cell.angle_alpha   90.00
_cell.angle_beta   90.00
_cell.angle_gamma   90.00
#
_symmetry.space_group_name_H-M   'P 1'
#
loop_
_entity.id
_entity.type
_entity.pdbx_description
1 polymer ?
#
loop_
_entity_poly.entity_id
_entity_poly.type
_entity_poly.pdbx_seq_one_letter_code
_entity_poly.pdbx_strand_id
1 'polypeptide(L)'
;MKKIAIFVEGETECEFVSKFIKEVIGQKNISIDSYKGSGGKKYPRTYVLLAKSSITDEKYYALIYVSGTDNQVNHDIKRKLPTLKAQGFDKIVGLRDLRGEQNGSEMSLADLPKLELASKVIEKYCFPLATHIVIAVMEIETWFLA
;
A
#
# COMPACT_ATOMS: atom_id res chain seq x y z
N MET A 1 -7.61 -6.03 18.84
CA MET A 1 -6.90 -6.36 17.60
C MET A 1 -6.49 -5.07 16.90
N LYS A 2 -5.22 -4.91 16.55
CA LYS A 2 -4.70 -3.73 15.84
C LYS A 2 -4.75 -3.95 14.33
N LYS A 3 -5.21 -2.97 13.57
CA LYS A 3 -5.50 -3.08 12.12
C LYS A 3 -4.67 -2.10 11.31
N ILE A 4 -3.94 -2.60 10.31
CA ILE A 4 -3.13 -1.79 9.38
C ILE A 4 -3.56 -2.06 7.93
N ALA A 5 -3.81 -1.00 7.17
CA ALA A 5 -4.01 -1.09 5.73
C ALA A 5 -2.73 -0.69 5.02
N ILE A 6 -2.28 -1.48 4.05
CA ILE A 6 -1.06 -1.24 3.30
C ILE A 6 -1.41 -1.16 1.81
N PHE A 7 -0.95 -0.14 1.12
CA PHE A 7 -1.15 0.05 -0.31
C PHE A 7 0.21 0.00 -0.98
N VAL A 8 0.35 -0.85 -1.99
CA VAL A 8 1.60 -1.06 -2.72
C VAL A 8 1.37 -0.91 -4.22
N GLU A 9 2.42 -0.70 -5.01
CA GLU A 9 2.32 -0.57 -6.46
C GLU A 9 2.06 -1.93 -7.13
N GLY A 10 2.91 -2.92 -6.88
CA GLY A 10 2.88 -4.22 -7.54
C GLY A 10 2.61 -5.41 -6.62
N GLU A 11 2.59 -6.60 -7.24
CA GLU A 11 2.43 -7.87 -6.53
C GLU A 11 3.72 -8.28 -5.81
N THR A 12 4.89 -7.87 -6.31
CA THR A 12 6.17 -8.14 -5.65
C THR A 12 6.23 -7.50 -4.27
N GLU A 13 5.87 -6.22 -4.16
CA GLU A 13 5.82 -5.50 -2.89
C GLU A 13 4.78 -6.14 -1.95
N CYS A 14 3.66 -6.61 -2.50
CA CYS A 14 2.62 -7.28 -1.70
C CYS A 14 3.17 -8.56 -1.06
N GLU A 15 3.85 -9.39 -1.83
CA GLU A 15 4.47 -10.62 -1.33
C GLU A 15 5.60 -10.30 -0.35
N PHE A 16 6.42 -9.30 -0.65
CA PHE A 16 7.50 -8.85 0.22
C PHE A 16 6.97 -8.37 1.58
N VAL A 17 6.04 -7.42 1.59
CA VAL A 17 5.44 -6.88 2.81
C VAL A 17 4.76 -7.99 3.61
N SER A 18 4.03 -8.88 2.93
CA SER A 18 3.35 -10.01 3.58
C SER A 18 4.33 -10.90 4.35
N LYS A 19 5.48 -11.23 3.75
CA LYS A 19 6.53 -12.02 4.39
C LYS A 19 7.21 -11.24 5.52
N PHE A 20 7.57 -9.99 5.25
CA PHE A 20 8.25 -9.13 6.23
C PHE A 20 7.43 -8.96 7.51
N ILE A 21 6.14 -8.61 7.39
CA ILE A 21 5.31 -8.39 8.60
C ILE A 21 5.04 -9.69 9.34
N LYS A 22 4.94 -10.84 8.64
CA LYS A 22 4.84 -12.16 9.27
C LYS A 22 6.09 -12.50 10.07
N GLU A 23 7.27 -12.16 9.57
CA GLU A 23 8.54 -12.42 10.26
C GLU A 23 8.69 -11.52 11.49
N VAL A 24 8.41 -10.22 11.35
CA VAL A 24 8.56 -9.24 12.44
C VAL A 24 7.53 -9.45 13.56
N ILE A 25 6.27 -9.72 13.23
CA ILE A 25 5.17 -9.83 14.21
C ILE A 25 5.01 -11.26 14.73
N GLY A 26 5.51 -12.23 13.97
CA GLY A 26 5.30 -13.66 14.18
C GLY A 26 4.04 -14.16 13.47
N GLN A 27 4.18 -15.24 12.70
CA GLN A 27 3.12 -15.80 11.84
C GLN A 27 1.82 -16.17 12.57
N LYS A 28 1.89 -16.44 13.88
CA LYS A 28 0.72 -16.80 14.73
C LYS A 28 0.05 -15.59 15.38
N ASN A 29 0.51 -14.37 15.11
CA ASN A 29 -0.04 -13.16 15.72
C ASN A 29 -0.74 -12.24 14.71
N ILE A 30 -0.59 -12.48 13.41
CA ILE A 30 -1.12 -11.63 12.35
C ILE A 30 -1.91 -12.40 11.28
N SER A 31 -3.10 -11.90 10.97
CA SER A 31 -3.83 -12.27 9.76
C SER A 31 -3.59 -11.26 8.64
N ILE A 32 -3.53 -11.74 7.40
CA ILE A 32 -3.24 -10.91 6.23
C ILE A 32 -4.23 -11.25 5.12
N ASP A 33 -4.97 -10.24 4.67
CA ASP A 33 -5.76 -10.31 3.45
C ASP A 33 -5.14 -9.40 2.40
N SER A 34 -5.11 -9.84 1.16
CA SER A 34 -4.58 -9.05 0.04
C SER A 34 -5.58 -8.97 -1.11
N TYR A 35 -5.63 -7.81 -1.76
CA TYR A 35 -6.53 -7.53 -2.87
C TYR A 35 -5.79 -6.84 -4.00
N LYS A 36 -6.13 -7.18 -5.25
CA LYS A 36 -5.65 -6.50 -6.45
C LYS A 36 -6.70 -5.55 -6.98
N GLY A 37 -6.32 -4.27 -7.09
CA GLY A 37 -7.11 -3.24 -7.73
C GLY A 37 -6.99 -3.28 -9.25
N SER A 38 -8.12 -3.24 -9.95
CA SER A 38 -8.21 -3.19 -11.42
C SER A 38 -9.17 -2.10 -11.88
N GLY A 39 -8.99 -1.57 -13.08
CA GLY A 39 -9.80 -0.48 -13.62
C GLY A 39 -9.45 0.90 -13.01
N GLY A 40 -10.38 1.85 -13.08
CA GLY A 40 -10.24 3.20 -12.50
C GLY A 40 -10.06 4.34 -13.51
N LYS A 41 -9.85 4.05 -14.80
CA LYS A 41 -9.81 5.07 -15.87
C LYS A 41 -11.10 5.06 -16.71
N LYS A 42 -11.30 4.00 -17.50
CA LYS A 42 -12.50 3.82 -18.36
C LYS A 42 -13.60 2.98 -17.69
N TYR A 43 -13.22 2.14 -16.73
CA TYR A 43 -14.10 1.21 -16.03
C TYR A 43 -14.07 1.48 -14.53
N PRO A 44 -15.12 1.11 -13.78
CA PRO A 44 -15.13 1.21 -12.33
C PRO A 44 -13.90 0.55 -11.70
N ARG A 45 -13.38 1.15 -10.62
CA ARG A 45 -12.29 0.56 -9.84
C ARG A 45 -12.85 -0.62 -9.03
N THR A 46 -12.34 -1.83 -9.27
CA THR A 46 -12.73 -3.05 -8.55
C THR A 46 -11.54 -3.64 -7.80
N TYR A 47 -11.80 -4.50 -6.81
CA TYR A 47 -10.77 -5.14 -6.00
C TYR A 47 -11.06 -6.64 -5.90
N VAL A 48 -10.15 -7.45 -6.41
CA VAL A 48 -10.24 -8.91 -6.40
C VAL A 48 -9.37 -9.46 -5.29
N LEU A 49 -9.88 -10.40 -4.50
CA LEU A 49 -9.11 -11.07 -3.45
C LEU A 49 -7.96 -11.86 -4.09
N LEU A 50 -6.73 -11.59 -3.65
CA LEU A 50 -5.53 -12.33 -4.07
C LEU A 50 -5.24 -13.49 -3.11
N ALA A 51 -5.13 -13.18 -1.83
CA ALA A 51 -4.88 -14.17 -0.79
C ALA A 51 -5.60 -13.78 0.50
N LYS A 52 -5.99 -14.80 1.26
CA LYS A 52 -6.60 -14.66 2.57
C LYS A 52 -5.88 -15.57 3.55
N SER A 53 -5.41 -15.01 4.66
CA SER A 53 -4.72 -15.75 5.71
C SER A 53 -5.38 -15.39 7.03
N SER A 54 -6.28 -16.26 7.49
CA SER A 54 -6.96 -16.11 8.78
C SER A 54 -6.38 -17.11 9.77
N ILE A 55 -5.94 -16.61 10.93
CA ILE A 55 -5.52 -17.42 12.07
C ILE A 55 -6.46 -17.18 13.25
N THR A 56 -6.64 -18.18 14.10
CA THR A 56 -7.41 -18.05 15.35
C THR A 56 -6.65 -17.17 16.34
N ASP A 57 -7.35 -16.29 17.05
CA ASP A 57 -6.81 -15.37 18.08
C ASP A 57 -5.76 -14.35 17.59
N GLU A 58 -5.94 -13.84 16.37
CA GLU A 58 -5.07 -12.81 15.79
C GLU A 58 -5.00 -11.54 16.66
N LYS A 59 -3.78 -11.11 16.99
CA LYS A 59 -3.55 -9.84 17.71
C LYS A 59 -3.55 -8.66 16.75
N TYR A 60 -3.12 -8.93 15.51
CA TYR A 60 -2.95 -7.97 14.43
C TYR A 60 -3.66 -8.44 13.17
N TYR A 61 -4.13 -7.48 12.37
CA TYR A 61 -4.70 -7.71 11.06
C TYR A 61 -4.11 -6.73 10.05
N ALA A 62 -3.59 -7.23 8.95
CA ALA A 62 -3.12 -6.44 7.83
C ALA A 62 -4.02 -6.65 6.60
N LEU A 63 -4.34 -5.56 5.93
CA LEU A 63 -5.07 -5.55 4.67
C LEU A 63 -4.21 -4.88 3.61
N ILE A 64 -3.74 -5.66 2.63
CA ILE A 64 -2.81 -5.21 1.60
C ILE A 64 -3.56 -5.01 0.28
N TYR A 65 -3.37 -3.85 -0.35
CA TYR A 65 -3.92 -3.50 -1.65
C TYR A 65 -2.80 -3.33 -2.67
N VAL A 66 -2.80 -4.18 -3.69
CA VAL A 66 -2.00 -3.98 -4.91
C VAL A 66 -2.74 -2.96 -5.78
N SER A 67 -2.18 -1.77 -5.89
CA SER A 67 -2.81 -0.62 -6.56
C SER A 67 -2.54 -0.62 -8.07
N GLY A 68 -1.53 -1.34 -8.54
CA GLY A 68 -1.09 -1.29 -9.93
C GLY A 68 -0.32 0.01 -10.22
N THR A 69 -0.28 0.38 -11.50
CA THR A 69 0.58 1.44 -12.03
C THR A 69 0.11 2.86 -11.67
N ASP A 70 1.00 3.85 -11.85
CA ASP A 70 0.71 5.30 -11.95
C ASP A 70 -0.15 5.93 -10.84
N ASN A 71 0.47 6.42 -9.76
CA ASN A 71 -0.19 7.19 -8.68
C ASN A 71 -1.42 6.50 -8.03
N GLN A 72 -1.71 5.25 -8.38
CA GLN A 72 -2.93 4.58 -7.95
C GLN A 72 -2.93 4.28 -6.46
N VAL A 73 -1.76 4.14 -5.83
CA VAL A 73 -1.63 4.06 -4.36
C VAL A 73 -2.36 5.22 -3.70
N ASN A 74 -2.09 6.46 -4.11
CA ASN A 74 -2.73 7.65 -3.55
C ASN A 74 -4.24 7.67 -3.79
N HIS A 75 -4.67 7.24 -4.98
CA HIS A 75 -6.08 7.21 -5.35
C HIS A 75 -6.86 6.13 -4.60
N ASP A 76 -6.27 4.95 -4.44
CA ASP A 76 -6.87 3.82 -3.74
C ASP A 76 -6.93 4.07 -2.24
N ILE A 77 -5.90 4.70 -1.65
CA ILE A 77 -5.97 5.19 -0.26
C ILE A 77 -7.18 6.09 -0.08
N LYS A 78 -7.35 7.11 -0.93
CA LYS A 78 -8.51 8.02 -0.88
C LYS A 78 -9.83 7.29 -1.04
N ARG A 79 -9.91 6.33 -1.97
CA ARG A 79 -11.14 5.57 -2.27
C ARG A 79 -11.53 4.65 -1.12
N LYS A 80 -10.55 4.01 -0.47
CA LYS A 80 -10.78 3.06 0.62
C LYS A 80 -10.89 3.71 1.98
N LEU A 81 -10.44 4.95 2.14
CA LEU A 81 -10.45 5.68 3.41
C LEU A 81 -11.79 5.59 4.18
N PRO A 82 -12.97 5.81 3.56
CA PRO A 82 -14.24 5.73 4.29
C PRO A 82 -14.50 4.33 4.84
N THR A 83 -14.25 3.29 4.04
CA THR A 83 -14.41 1.89 4.43
C THR A 83 -13.42 1.50 5.53
N LEU A 84 -12.16 1.92 5.42
CA LEU A 84 -11.13 1.64 6.43
C LEU A 84 -11.46 2.31 7.77
N LYS A 85 -11.94 3.56 7.76
CA LYS A 85 -12.44 4.25 8.96
C LYS A 85 -13.61 3.49 9.59
N ALA A 86 -14.61 3.11 8.79
CA ALA A 86 -15.77 2.37 9.27
C ALA A 86 -15.41 0.98 9.84
N GLN A 87 -14.37 0.34 9.31
CA GLN A 87 -13.86 -0.96 9.81
C GLN A 87 -12.94 -0.83 11.03
N GLY A 88 -12.65 0.39 11.48
CA GLY A 88 -11.83 0.66 12.67
C GLY A 88 -10.34 0.39 12.46
N PHE A 89 -9.79 0.70 11.28
CA PHE A 89 -8.35 0.64 11.06
C PHE A 89 -7.60 1.68 11.90
N ASP A 90 -6.42 1.31 12.41
CA ASP A 90 -5.58 2.20 13.23
C ASP A 90 -4.60 3.01 12.38
N LYS A 91 -4.14 2.44 11.26
CA LYS A 91 -3.09 3.03 10.42
C LYS A 91 -3.23 2.64 8.94
N ILE A 92 -2.82 3.56 8.08
CA ILE A 92 -2.60 3.33 6.64
C ILE A 92 -1.11 3.53 6.33
N VAL A 93 -0.54 2.62 5.54
CA VAL A 93 0.80 2.79 4.95
C VAL A 93 0.68 2.71 3.43
N GLY A 94 1.28 3.65 2.71
CA GLY A 94 1.49 3.54 1.27
C GLY A 94 2.96 3.25 0.98
N LEU A 95 3.26 2.33 0.08
CA LEU A 95 4.58 2.12 -0.51
C LEU A 95 4.48 2.52 -1.98
N ARG A 96 5.39 3.39 -2.40
CA ARG A 96 5.46 3.92 -3.76
C ARG A 96 6.88 3.89 -4.26
N ASP A 97 7.05 3.59 -5.53
CA ASP A 97 8.37 3.61 -6.14
C ASP A 97 8.62 4.98 -6.77
N LEU A 98 9.85 5.47 -6.61
CA LEU A 98 10.33 6.65 -7.30
C LEU A 98 10.69 6.32 -8.75
N ARG A 99 11.18 5.10 -9.00
CA ARG A 99 11.54 4.64 -10.34
C ARG A 99 10.29 4.21 -11.08
N GLY A 100 10.26 4.49 -12.37
CA GLY A 100 9.13 4.21 -13.26
C GLY A 100 9.02 5.25 -14.38
N GLU A 101 8.23 4.92 -15.40
CA GLU A 101 7.82 5.89 -16.41
C GLU A 101 6.58 6.64 -15.92
N GLN A 102 6.68 7.96 -15.76
CA GLN A 102 5.51 8.80 -15.52
C GLN A 102 5.26 9.66 -16.75
N ASN A 103 4.08 9.50 -17.37
CA ASN A 103 3.68 10.22 -18.58
C ASN A 103 4.67 10.06 -19.76
N GLY A 104 5.33 8.91 -19.89
CA GLY A 104 6.32 8.65 -20.95
C GLY A 104 7.68 9.31 -20.72
N SER A 105 8.02 9.62 -19.46
CA SER A 105 9.36 10.06 -19.07
C SER A 105 9.81 9.28 -17.84
N GLU A 106 11.07 8.84 -17.86
CA GLU A 106 11.69 8.14 -16.74
C GLU A 106 11.85 9.09 -15.55
N MET A 107 11.31 8.69 -14.40
CA MET A 107 11.45 9.45 -13.16
C MET A 107 12.87 9.38 -12.61
N SER A 108 13.32 10.48 -12.00
CA SER A 108 14.65 10.62 -11.41
C SER A 108 14.56 11.10 -9.96
N LEU A 109 15.72 11.16 -9.28
CA LEU A 109 15.83 11.77 -7.95
C LEU A 109 15.30 13.21 -7.88
N ALA A 110 15.29 13.94 -9.00
CA ALA A 110 14.76 15.30 -9.06
C ALA A 110 13.23 15.34 -8.87
N ASP A 111 12.52 14.23 -9.10
CA ASP A 111 11.07 14.13 -8.97
C ASP A 111 10.62 13.79 -7.54
N LEU A 112 11.53 13.33 -6.69
CA LEU A 112 11.24 12.92 -5.31
C LEU A 112 10.52 14.02 -4.50
N PRO A 113 10.95 15.30 -4.49
CA PRO A 113 10.26 16.34 -3.73
C PRO A 113 8.80 16.54 -4.14
N LYS A 114 8.50 16.36 -5.44
CA LYS A 114 7.14 16.46 -5.98
C LYS A 114 6.27 15.29 -5.51
N LEU A 115 6.82 14.07 -5.53
CA LEU A 115 6.12 12.89 -5.01
C LEU A 115 5.89 12.99 -3.50
N GLU A 116 6.87 13.43 -2.73
CA GLU A 116 6.74 13.67 -1.28
C GLU A 116 5.64 14.67 -0.97
N LEU A 117 5.59 15.78 -1.72
CA LEU A 117 4.52 16.78 -1.56
C LEU A 117 3.14 16.17 -1.84
N ALA A 118 3.02 15.41 -2.94
CA ALA A 118 1.77 14.72 -3.28
C ALA A 118 1.36 13.73 -2.19
N SER A 119 2.31 12.98 -1.63
CA SER A 119 2.11 12.05 -0.52
C SER A 119 1.62 12.77 0.75
N LYS A 120 2.26 13.88 1.14
CA LYS A 120 1.84 14.69 2.31
C LYS A 120 0.42 15.22 2.19
N VAL A 121 -0.02 15.57 0.97
CA VAL A 121 -1.42 15.97 0.73
C VAL A 121 -2.39 14.82 1.03
N ILE A 122 -2.05 13.59 0.65
CA ILE A 122 -2.86 12.40 0.95
C ILE A 122 -2.83 12.10 2.45
N GLU A 123 -1.66 12.12 3.08
CA GLU A 123 -1.53 11.89 4.52
C GLU A 123 -2.42 12.86 5.32
N LYS A 124 -2.38 14.15 4.98
CA LYS A 124 -3.24 15.17 5.58
C LYS A 124 -4.73 14.91 5.33
N TYR A 125 -5.09 14.48 4.13
CA TYR A 125 -6.48 14.14 3.78
C TYR A 125 -7.02 12.96 4.61
N CYS A 126 -6.18 12.00 4.99
CA CYS A 126 -6.60 10.84 5.75
C CYS A 126 -6.93 11.12 7.22
N PHE A 127 -6.48 12.26 7.77
CA PHE A 127 -6.71 12.65 9.16
C PHE A 127 -8.20 12.47 9.57
N PRO A 128 -8.50 11.96 10.79
CA PRO A 128 -7.58 11.58 11.87
C PRO A 128 -6.98 10.18 11.76
N LEU A 129 -7.25 9.42 10.68
CA LEU A 129 -6.64 8.12 10.51
C LEU A 129 -5.16 8.30 10.15
N ALA A 130 -4.26 7.79 10.99
CA ALA A 130 -2.82 7.94 10.80
C ALA A 130 -2.39 7.29 9.49
N THR A 131 -1.84 8.09 8.58
CA THR A 131 -1.38 7.64 7.27
C THR A 131 0.06 8.06 7.06
N HIS A 132 0.88 7.14 6.56
CA HIS A 132 2.24 7.44 6.14
C HIS A 132 2.53 6.82 4.77
N ILE A 133 3.06 7.59 3.84
CA ILE A 133 3.45 7.10 2.51
C ILE A 133 4.96 7.15 2.40
N VAL A 134 5.56 5.98 2.23
CA VAL A 134 6.99 5.78 2.02
C VAL A 134 7.25 5.73 0.52
N ILE A 135 8.25 6.50 0.07
CA ILE A 135 8.72 6.47 -1.31
C ILE A 135 10.04 5.70 -1.33
N ALA A 136 10.07 4.55 -1.98
CA ALA A 136 11.26 3.78 -2.24
C ALA A 136 12.02 4.39 -3.43
N VAL A 137 13.27 4.81 -3.21
CA VAL A 137 14.10 5.48 -4.23
C VAL A 137 14.51 4.53 -5.36
N MET A 138 14.58 3.23 -5.07
CA MET A 138 14.77 2.17 -6.05
C MET A 138 13.62 1.18 -5.91
N GLU A 139 13.36 0.41 -6.97
CA GLU A 139 12.47 -0.77 -6.92
C GLU A 139 12.86 -1.66 -5.74
N ILE A 140 11.87 -2.21 -5.04
CA ILE A 140 12.10 -2.97 -3.83
C ILE A 140 13.00 -4.19 -4.10
N GLU A 141 12.91 -4.79 -5.28
CA GLU A 141 13.76 -5.89 -5.74
C GLU A 141 15.23 -5.49 -5.81
N THR A 142 15.53 -4.22 -6.10
CA THR A 142 16.90 -3.72 -6.20
C THR A 142 17.59 -3.72 -4.83
N TRP A 143 16.86 -3.55 -3.74
CA TRP A 143 17.43 -3.52 -2.38
C TRP A 143 17.93 -4.88 -1.90
N PHE A 144 17.44 -5.98 -2.49
CA PHE A 144 17.82 -7.34 -2.10
C PHE A 144 18.89 -7.97 -2.99
N LEU A 145 19.10 -7.43 -4.19
CA LEU A 145 20.15 -7.88 -5.11
C LEU A 145 21.47 -7.10 -4.96
N ALA A 146 21.47 -6.04 -4.14
CA ALA A 146 22.63 -5.17 -3.90
C ALA A 146 23.50 -5.64 -2.73
#